data_AF-A0A970IK25-F1
#
_entry.id   AF-A0A970IK25-F1
#
_cell.length_a   1.000
_cell.length_b   1.000
_cell.length_c   1.000
_cell.angle_alpha   90.00
_cell.angle_beta   90.00
_cell.angle_gamma   90.00
#
_symmetry.space_group_name_H-M   'P 1'
#
loop_
_entity.id
_entity.type
_entity.pdbx_description
1 polymer ?
#
loop_
_entity_poly.entity_id
_entity_poly.type
_entity_poly.pdbx_seq_one_letter_code
_entity_poly.pdbx_strand_id
1 'polypeptide(L)'
;MNRFTGSIPAKTTAILLVILAFAALTGSLFGIGYLYGQGCYDDCDSYYESQSLRNIAHQKAYEVIWRFEENPGSTSWLEFYGPTYTNFSFEIATALDPARILLRNQAPEAVGYRAELLTDRYVVRYMVSEPLVAEDDFLRQSELFDELYPQRWAFLWIGAGSALLVLILLVFLFCAAGRRKGVEGIVMGPFHRIPLELYAGLALLVATVAVIVPAVDYGGPFSILDAALYVVGGVVLLLILLSLLLTLAARIKAGKWWENTLIWRCLLLVGKALRAIGRLLRSTGRHLPLFWKTAVGFCVAALVQFVLAGVVFASYYSVVGLLLLFLFD
;
A
#
# COMPACT_ATOMS: atom_id res chain seq x y z
N MET A 1 13.44 9.81 -34.99
CA MET A 1 13.52 9.56 -33.53
C MET A 1 14.86 9.92 -32.87
N ASN A 2 16.02 9.73 -33.53
CA ASN A 2 17.35 9.88 -32.88
C ASN A 2 17.71 11.30 -32.36
N ARG A 3 17.14 12.38 -32.91
CA ARG A 3 17.42 13.76 -32.47
C ARG A 3 16.92 14.08 -31.06
N PHE A 4 15.82 13.46 -30.60
CA PHE A 4 15.19 13.79 -29.31
C PHE A 4 15.68 12.89 -28.17
N THR A 5 16.02 11.63 -28.43
CA THR A 5 16.41 10.66 -27.39
C THR A 5 17.70 11.02 -26.63
N GLY A 6 18.57 11.85 -27.20
CA GLY A 6 19.79 12.33 -26.53
C GLY A 6 19.66 13.69 -25.85
N SER A 7 18.53 14.38 -26.02
CA SER A 7 18.36 15.77 -25.57
C SER A 7 17.95 15.83 -24.10
N ILE A 8 18.74 16.49 -23.25
CA ILE A 8 18.40 16.74 -21.83
C ILE A 8 17.05 17.45 -21.68
N PRO A 9 16.75 18.56 -22.40
CA PRO A 9 15.46 19.25 -22.24
C PRO A 9 14.27 18.37 -22.61
N ALA A 10 14.39 17.52 -23.63
CA ALA A 10 13.29 16.62 -24.01
C ALA A 10 13.00 15.58 -22.92
N LYS A 11 14.06 15.09 -22.24
CA LYS A 11 13.90 14.15 -21.12
C LYS A 11 13.29 14.81 -19.90
N THR A 12 13.72 16.02 -19.56
CA THR A 12 13.15 16.76 -18.43
C THR A 12 11.69 17.12 -18.68
N THR A 13 11.35 17.56 -19.90
CA THR A 13 9.94 17.81 -20.28
C THR A 13 9.13 16.52 -20.20
N ALA A 14 9.64 15.39 -20.70
CA ALA A 14 8.95 14.11 -20.61
C ALA A 14 8.71 13.68 -19.14
N ILE A 15 9.67 13.88 -18.23
CA ILE A 15 9.48 13.59 -16.80
C ILE A 15 8.40 14.50 -16.20
N LEU A 16 8.40 15.80 -16.50
CA LEU A 16 7.36 16.71 -16.02
C LEU A 16 5.98 16.32 -16.53
N LEU A 17 5.87 15.93 -17.81
CA LEU A 17 4.62 15.45 -18.37
C LEU A 17 4.17 14.13 -17.74
N VAL A 18 5.10 13.21 -17.39
CA VAL A 18 4.77 11.99 -16.65
C VAL A 18 4.19 12.34 -15.27
N ILE A 19 4.78 13.30 -14.55
CA ILE A 19 4.27 13.73 -13.25
C ILE A 19 2.85 14.28 -13.38
N LEU A 20 2.62 15.20 -14.31
CA LEU A 20 1.32 15.82 -14.54
C LEU A 20 0.26 14.79 -14.98
N ALA A 21 0.62 13.93 -15.94
CA ALA A 21 -0.29 12.89 -16.43
C ALA A 21 -0.59 11.87 -15.32
N PHE A 22 0.39 11.47 -14.52
CA PHE A 22 0.17 10.54 -13.42
C PHE A 22 -0.70 11.16 -12.32
N ALA A 23 -0.51 12.43 -11.97
CA ALA A 23 -1.38 13.12 -11.02
C ALA A 23 -2.83 13.20 -11.52
N ALA A 24 -3.03 13.46 -12.82
CA ALA A 24 -4.35 13.44 -13.44
C ALA A 24 -4.97 12.02 -13.44
N LEU A 25 -4.15 10.98 -13.68
CA LEU A 25 -4.56 9.59 -13.63
C LEU A 25 -5.04 9.20 -12.23
N THR A 26 -4.23 9.46 -11.20
CA THR A 26 -4.58 9.11 -9.82
C THR A 26 -5.78 9.90 -9.34
N GLY A 27 -5.86 11.21 -9.62
CA GLY A 27 -7.05 12.01 -9.32
C GLY A 27 -8.32 11.47 -9.99
N SER A 28 -8.21 11.05 -11.25
CA SER A 28 -9.33 10.42 -11.96
C SER A 28 -9.73 9.08 -11.34
N LEU A 29 -8.76 8.25 -10.95
CA LEU A 29 -9.04 6.98 -10.26
C LEU A 29 -9.72 7.19 -8.90
N PHE A 30 -9.34 8.23 -8.15
CA PHE A 30 -10.03 8.62 -6.92
C PHE A 30 -11.47 9.06 -7.19
N GLY A 31 -11.70 9.93 -8.17
CA GLY A 31 -13.04 10.36 -8.56
C GLY A 31 -13.93 9.19 -9.01
N ILE A 32 -13.38 8.28 -9.85
CA ILE A 32 -14.07 7.05 -10.27
C ILE A 32 -14.38 6.16 -9.06
N GLY A 33 -13.39 5.92 -8.20
CA GLY A 33 -13.54 5.07 -7.02
C GLY A 33 -14.59 5.61 -6.04
N TYR A 34 -14.59 6.92 -5.79
CA TYR A 34 -15.62 7.59 -4.99
C TYR A 34 -17.01 7.38 -5.61
N LEU A 35 -17.20 7.77 -6.88
CA LEU A 35 -18.50 7.66 -7.56
C LEU A 35 -18.99 6.22 -7.71
N TYR A 36 -18.07 5.27 -7.90
CA TYR A 36 -18.37 3.85 -7.89
C TYR A 36 -18.84 3.40 -6.50
N GLY A 37 -18.16 3.82 -5.44
CA GLY A 37 -18.57 3.57 -4.06
C GLY A 37 -19.96 4.12 -3.73
N GLN A 38 -20.38 5.18 -4.41
CA GLN A 38 -21.72 5.77 -4.27
C GLN A 38 -22.82 5.04 -5.04
N GLY A 39 -22.48 4.19 -6.01
CA GLY A 39 -23.45 3.58 -6.93
C GLY A 39 -23.81 4.43 -8.15
N CYS A 40 -23.07 5.52 -8.43
CA CYS A 40 -23.37 6.48 -9.51
C CYS A 40 -23.18 5.94 -10.94
N TYR A 41 -22.69 4.71 -11.10
CA TYR A 41 -22.57 4.05 -12.40
C TYR A 41 -23.68 3.02 -12.67
N ASP A 42 -24.53 2.75 -11.67
CA ASP A 42 -25.68 1.87 -11.79
C ASP A 42 -26.97 2.72 -11.87
N ASP A 43 -27.59 3.04 -10.72
CA ASP A 43 -28.88 3.75 -10.62
C ASP A 43 -28.89 4.74 -9.43
N CYS A 44 -27.97 5.70 -9.39
CA CYS A 44 -27.95 6.75 -8.36
C CYS A 44 -28.00 8.12 -9.02
N ASP A 45 -29.16 8.78 -8.97
CA ASP A 45 -29.38 10.08 -9.61
C ASP A 45 -29.33 11.25 -8.60
N SER A 46 -29.41 10.97 -7.30
CA SER A 46 -29.36 11.97 -6.24
C SER A 46 -28.49 11.52 -5.06
N TYR A 47 -28.00 12.48 -4.29
CA TYR A 47 -27.26 12.19 -3.06
C TYR A 47 -28.09 11.37 -2.05
N TYR A 48 -29.42 11.50 -2.05
CA TYR A 48 -30.33 10.75 -1.18
C TYR A 48 -30.37 9.24 -1.45
N GLU A 49 -29.98 8.82 -2.65
CA GLU A 49 -29.88 7.40 -3.02
C GLU A 49 -28.49 6.81 -2.76
N SER A 50 -27.49 7.68 -2.55
CA SER A 50 -26.07 7.36 -2.45
C SER A 50 -25.72 6.44 -1.27
N GLN A 51 -24.70 5.61 -1.46
CA GLN A 51 -24.22 4.72 -0.40
C GLN A 51 -23.61 5.47 0.79
N SER A 52 -22.96 6.62 0.59
CA SER A 52 -22.43 7.41 1.70
C SER A 52 -23.52 7.94 2.61
N LEU A 53 -24.64 8.41 2.05
CA LEU A 53 -25.76 8.88 2.87
C LEU A 53 -26.30 7.72 3.73
N ARG A 54 -26.46 6.53 3.13
CA ARG A 54 -26.89 5.33 3.85
C ARG A 54 -25.92 4.97 4.97
N ASN A 55 -24.62 4.98 4.69
CA ASN A 55 -23.57 4.66 5.66
C ASN A 55 -23.54 5.64 6.83
N ILE A 56 -23.57 6.95 6.56
CA ILE A 56 -23.56 8.00 7.59
C ILE A 56 -24.84 7.92 8.44
N ALA A 57 -26.01 7.78 7.81
CA ALA A 57 -27.27 7.66 8.53
C ALA A 57 -27.30 6.41 9.41
N HIS A 58 -26.80 5.28 8.91
CA HIS A 58 -26.72 4.04 9.67
C HIS A 58 -25.73 4.14 10.85
N GLN A 59 -24.57 4.74 10.65
CA GLN A 59 -23.58 4.97 11.70
C GLN A 59 -24.13 5.88 12.80
N LYS A 60 -24.81 6.98 12.44
CA LYS A 60 -25.47 7.86 13.42
C LYS A 60 -26.61 7.14 14.17
N ALA A 61 -27.36 6.27 13.50
CA ALA A 61 -28.37 5.46 14.18
C ALA A 61 -27.76 4.53 15.25
N TYR A 62 -26.59 3.94 14.98
CA TYR A 62 -25.84 3.17 15.97
C TYR A 62 -25.30 4.03 17.11
N GLU A 63 -24.81 5.23 16.82
CA GLU A 63 -24.33 6.17 17.85
C GLU A 63 -25.48 6.59 18.80
N VAL A 64 -26.65 6.87 18.24
CA VAL A 64 -27.86 7.24 18.99
C VAL A 64 -28.30 6.11 19.92
N ILE A 65 -28.38 4.86 19.43
CA ILE A 65 -28.79 3.75 20.29
C ILE A 65 -27.77 3.45 21.37
N TRP A 66 -26.48 3.51 21.02
CA TRP A 66 -25.40 3.31 21.98
C TRP A 66 -25.44 4.36 23.11
N ARG A 67 -25.63 5.65 22.78
CA ARG A 67 -25.79 6.71 23.77
C ARG A 67 -27.03 6.55 24.64
N PHE A 68 -28.14 6.14 24.04
CA PHE A 68 -29.40 5.90 24.77
C PHE A 68 -29.26 4.78 25.80
N GLU A 69 -28.55 3.69 25.44
CA GLU A 69 -28.29 2.56 26.33
C GLU A 69 -27.27 2.88 27.43
N GLU A 70 -26.22 3.65 27.11
CA GLU A 70 -25.18 4.03 28.07
C GLU A 70 -25.69 5.04 29.11
N ASN A 71 -26.67 5.90 28.73
CA ASN A 71 -27.18 6.98 29.57
C ASN A 71 -28.71 6.89 29.77
N PRO A 72 -29.21 5.84 30.44
CA PRO A 72 -30.65 5.61 30.59
C PRO A 72 -31.33 6.76 31.34
N GLY A 73 -32.38 7.33 30.73
CA GLY A 73 -33.17 8.43 31.29
C GLY A 73 -32.54 9.82 31.16
N SER A 74 -31.31 9.93 30.65
CA SER A 74 -30.70 11.23 30.34
C SER A 74 -31.09 11.70 28.94
N THR A 75 -31.44 12.98 28.83
CA THR A 75 -31.74 13.64 27.55
C THR A 75 -30.73 14.75 27.22
N SER A 76 -29.67 14.93 28.01
CA SER A 76 -28.71 16.02 27.79
C SER A 76 -28.05 15.95 26.42
N TRP A 77 -27.70 14.74 25.99
CA TRP A 77 -27.05 14.50 24.70
C TRP A 77 -27.93 14.78 23.48
N LEU A 78 -29.24 15.00 23.63
CA LEU A 78 -30.12 15.41 22.54
C LEU A 78 -29.78 16.81 22.01
N GLU A 79 -29.11 17.64 22.80
CA GLU A 79 -28.67 18.97 22.37
C GLU A 79 -27.76 18.91 21.13
N PHE A 80 -26.95 17.85 21.02
CA PHE A 80 -26.07 17.60 19.87
C PHE A 80 -26.84 17.17 18.60
N TYR A 81 -28.12 16.80 18.75
CA TYR A 81 -29.00 16.39 17.66
C TYR A 81 -30.06 17.44 17.35
N GLY A 82 -29.88 18.69 17.79
CA GLY A 82 -30.79 19.79 17.47
C GLY A 82 -30.74 20.22 15.99
N PRO A 83 -31.74 20.99 15.51
CA PRO A 83 -31.89 21.34 14.09
C PRO A 83 -30.74 22.22 13.55
N THR A 84 -30.03 22.92 14.43
CA THR A 84 -28.85 23.71 14.06
C THR A 84 -27.59 22.85 13.84
N TYR A 85 -27.55 21.65 14.43
CA TYR A 85 -26.35 20.81 14.48
C TYR A 85 -26.41 19.62 13.53
N THR A 86 -27.59 19.14 13.16
CA THR A 86 -27.69 18.00 12.26
C THR A 86 -28.98 17.96 11.45
N ASN A 87 -28.86 17.40 10.25
CA ASN A 87 -29.94 17.03 9.33
C ASN A 87 -30.54 15.64 9.66
N PHE A 88 -30.08 15.01 10.74
CA PHE A 88 -30.49 13.68 11.18
C PHE A 88 -31.62 13.72 12.20
N SER A 89 -32.67 12.98 11.92
CA SER A 89 -33.83 12.81 12.79
C SER A 89 -34.01 11.36 13.16
N PHE A 90 -34.47 11.09 14.39
CA PHE A 90 -34.70 9.73 14.85
C PHE A 90 -35.83 9.62 15.87
N GLU A 91 -36.40 8.43 15.93
CA GLU A 91 -37.39 7.98 16.91
C GLU A 91 -36.99 6.60 17.42
N ILE A 92 -36.87 6.44 18.73
CA ILE A 92 -36.59 5.18 19.41
C ILE A 92 -37.92 4.66 19.99
N ALA A 93 -38.30 3.46 19.60
CA ALA A 93 -39.43 2.73 20.16
C ALA A 93 -38.97 1.39 20.74
N THR A 94 -39.85 0.73 21.51
CA THR A 94 -39.58 -0.62 22.03
C THR A 94 -39.78 -1.66 20.92
N ALA A 95 -38.96 -2.71 20.88
CA ALA A 95 -39.13 -3.81 19.92
C ALA A 95 -40.42 -4.63 20.17
N LEU A 96 -40.89 -4.69 21.41
CA LEU A 96 -42.11 -5.41 21.81
C LEU A 96 -43.39 -4.66 21.42
N ASP A 97 -43.31 -3.34 21.37
CA ASP A 97 -44.42 -2.43 21.00
C ASP A 97 -43.85 -1.21 20.25
N PRO A 98 -43.72 -1.28 18.92
CA PRO A 98 -43.18 -0.20 18.10
C PRO A 98 -44.04 1.08 18.08
N ALA A 99 -45.27 1.05 18.60
CA ALA A 99 -46.11 2.23 18.75
C ALA A 99 -45.73 3.06 19.98
N ARG A 100 -45.07 2.44 20.97
CA ARG A 100 -44.59 3.11 22.18
C ARG A 100 -43.23 3.75 21.93
N ILE A 101 -43.26 5.03 21.57
CA ILE A 101 -42.08 5.89 21.41
C ILE A 101 -41.48 6.19 22.79
N LEU A 102 -40.19 5.89 22.96
CA LEU A 102 -39.42 6.15 24.18
C LEU A 102 -38.71 7.51 24.11
N LEU A 103 -38.15 7.84 22.95
CA LEU A 103 -37.38 9.06 22.73
C LEU A 103 -37.44 9.47 21.27
N ARG A 104 -37.45 10.76 20.98
CA ARG A 104 -37.30 11.30 19.63
C ARG A 104 -36.67 12.69 19.67
N ASN A 105 -36.06 13.11 18.57
CA ASN A 105 -35.67 14.50 18.36
C ASN A 105 -36.71 15.22 17.46
N GLN A 106 -36.28 16.25 16.71
CA GLN A 106 -37.12 16.94 15.74
C GLN A 106 -37.46 16.08 14.53
N ALA A 107 -38.71 16.15 14.07
CA ALA A 107 -39.11 15.60 12.79
C ALA A 107 -38.75 16.60 11.67
N PRO A 108 -38.21 16.14 10.53
CA PRO A 108 -37.92 17.03 9.41
C PRO A 108 -39.22 17.42 8.68
N GLU A 109 -39.25 18.60 8.06
CA GLU A 109 -40.41 19.07 7.28
C GLU A 109 -40.64 18.21 6.03
N ALA A 110 -39.55 17.84 5.35
CA ALA A 110 -39.53 16.89 4.25
C ALA A 110 -38.40 15.87 4.45
N VAL A 111 -38.67 14.64 4.02
CA VAL A 111 -37.82 13.47 4.26
C VAL A 111 -37.21 13.04 2.93
N GLY A 112 -35.90 13.22 2.78
CA GLY A 112 -35.16 12.73 1.61
C GLY A 112 -34.72 11.27 1.75
N TYR A 113 -34.49 10.80 2.98
CA TYR A 113 -34.15 9.41 3.25
C TYR A 113 -34.76 8.92 4.55
N ARG A 114 -35.17 7.64 4.58
CA ARG A 114 -35.72 6.98 5.77
C ARG A 114 -35.27 5.52 5.81
N ALA A 115 -34.90 5.06 7.00
CA ALA A 115 -34.63 3.66 7.27
C ALA A 115 -34.94 3.32 8.74
N GLU A 116 -34.87 2.03 9.05
CA GLU A 116 -35.08 1.51 10.40
C GLU A 116 -33.90 0.61 10.80
N LEU A 117 -33.43 0.76 12.04
CA LEU A 117 -32.45 -0.11 12.68
C LEU A 117 -33.19 -0.92 13.76
N LEU A 118 -33.19 -2.23 13.59
CA LEU A 118 -33.81 -3.18 14.52
C LEU A 118 -32.74 -3.74 15.45
N THR A 119 -32.98 -3.67 16.76
CA THR A 119 -32.20 -4.34 17.80
C THR A 119 -33.09 -5.28 18.59
N ASP A 120 -32.49 -6.10 19.47
CA ASP A 120 -33.23 -7.05 20.31
C ASP A 120 -34.26 -6.36 21.24
N ARG A 121 -34.04 -5.08 21.56
CA ARG A 121 -34.84 -4.34 22.56
C ARG A 121 -35.55 -3.12 21.99
N TYR A 122 -35.02 -2.55 20.91
CA TYR A 122 -35.44 -1.25 20.40
C TYR A 122 -35.58 -1.26 18.88
N VAL A 123 -36.45 -0.39 18.39
CA VAL A 123 -36.55 -0.03 16.97
C VAL A 123 -36.17 1.43 16.86
N VAL A 124 -35.13 1.73 16.08
CA VAL A 124 -34.71 3.09 15.80
C VAL A 124 -35.12 3.44 14.37
N ARG A 125 -36.14 4.29 14.24
CA ARG A 125 -36.52 4.88 12.96
C ARG A 125 -35.71 6.14 12.76
N TYR A 126 -35.01 6.26 11.65
CA TYR A 126 -34.19 7.43 11.38
C TYR A 126 -34.41 7.97 9.98
N MET A 127 -34.25 9.29 9.87
CA MET A 127 -34.65 10.09 8.72
C MET A 127 -33.60 11.17 8.48
N VAL A 128 -33.40 11.54 7.22
CA VAL A 128 -32.53 12.65 6.81
C VAL A 128 -33.38 13.69 6.11
N SER A 129 -33.18 14.96 6.46
CA SER A 129 -33.97 16.07 5.92
C SER A 129 -33.67 16.35 4.45
N GLU A 130 -34.68 16.83 3.74
CA GLU A 130 -34.56 17.44 2.42
C GLU A 130 -35.26 18.81 2.43
N PRO A 131 -34.54 19.93 2.26
CA PRO A 131 -33.11 20.05 1.98
C PRO A 131 -32.22 19.80 3.22
N LEU A 132 -30.90 19.66 2.97
CA LEU A 132 -29.86 19.66 4.01
C LEU A 132 -29.52 21.12 4.35
N VAL A 133 -29.61 21.49 5.64
CA VAL A 133 -29.44 22.88 6.13
C VAL A 133 -28.35 22.98 7.20
N ALA A 134 -28.24 21.98 8.08
CA ALA A 134 -27.22 21.98 9.13
C ALA A 134 -25.84 21.62 8.54
N GLU A 135 -24.78 22.26 9.03
CA GLU A 135 -23.40 21.95 8.62
C GLU A 135 -22.92 20.67 9.31
N ASP A 136 -23.24 19.53 8.70
CA ASP A 136 -22.84 18.19 9.15
C ASP A 136 -22.26 17.33 8.01
N ASP A 137 -21.94 16.08 8.33
CA ASP A 137 -21.37 15.13 7.35
C ASP A 137 -22.29 14.90 6.15
N PHE A 138 -23.62 15.04 6.31
CA PHE A 138 -24.54 14.92 5.18
C PHE A 138 -24.38 16.07 4.22
N LEU A 139 -24.36 17.31 4.71
CA LEU A 139 -24.22 18.49 3.86
C LEU A 139 -22.88 18.46 3.11
N ARG A 140 -21.76 18.22 3.81
CA ARG A 140 -20.43 18.14 3.16
C ARG A 140 -20.34 17.07 2.08
N GLN A 141 -20.91 15.89 2.32
CA GLN A 141 -20.90 14.82 1.34
C GLN A 141 -21.85 15.10 0.18
N SER A 142 -22.98 15.80 0.41
CA SER A 142 -23.88 16.23 -0.66
C SER A 142 -23.23 17.26 -1.59
N GLU A 143 -22.53 18.25 -1.04
CA GLU A 143 -21.80 19.25 -1.83
C GLU A 143 -20.72 18.58 -2.69
N LEU A 144 -19.95 17.68 -2.10
CA LEU A 144 -18.92 16.93 -2.80
C LEU A 144 -19.51 16.00 -3.88
N PHE A 145 -20.66 15.39 -3.61
CA PHE A 145 -21.39 14.59 -4.60
C PHE A 145 -21.84 15.46 -5.78
N ASP A 146 -22.46 16.60 -5.52
CA ASP A 146 -22.98 17.51 -6.54
C ASP A 146 -21.86 18.11 -7.43
N GLU A 147 -20.67 18.31 -6.87
CA GLU A 147 -19.49 18.73 -7.63
C GLU A 147 -18.93 17.61 -8.54
N LEU A 148 -18.85 16.36 -8.03
CA LEU A 148 -18.18 15.27 -8.73
C LEU A 148 -19.11 14.51 -9.70
N TYR A 149 -20.38 14.36 -9.36
CA TYR A 149 -21.35 13.55 -10.13
C TYR A 149 -21.50 14.00 -11.60
N PRO A 150 -21.55 15.31 -11.93
CA PRO A 150 -21.59 15.76 -13.32
C PRO A 150 -20.33 15.38 -14.12
N GLN A 151 -19.19 15.22 -13.43
CA GLN A 151 -17.89 14.93 -14.04
C GLN A 151 -17.60 13.43 -14.17
N ARG A 152 -18.54 12.54 -13.83
CA ARG A 152 -18.34 11.07 -13.83
C ARG A 152 -17.73 10.53 -15.12
N TRP A 153 -18.25 10.96 -16.27
CA TRP A 153 -17.73 10.55 -17.58
C TRP A 153 -16.39 11.19 -17.89
N ALA A 154 -16.17 12.43 -17.45
CA ALA A 154 -14.90 13.14 -17.65
C ALA A 154 -13.75 12.41 -16.93
N PHE A 155 -13.95 11.92 -15.71
CA PHE A 155 -12.93 11.14 -15.01
C PHE A 155 -12.51 9.88 -15.77
N LEU A 156 -13.45 9.17 -16.40
CA LEU A 156 -13.12 7.99 -17.22
C LEU A 156 -12.25 8.36 -18.42
N TRP A 157 -12.60 9.41 -19.16
CA TRP A 157 -11.84 9.85 -20.34
C TRP A 157 -10.47 10.44 -19.97
N ILE A 158 -10.40 11.25 -18.92
CA ILE A 158 -9.13 11.83 -18.42
C ILE A 158 -8.23 10.72 -17.89
N GLY A 159 -8.78 9.76 -17.14
CA GLY A 159 -8.06 8.58 -16.66
C GLY A 159 -7.49 7.74 -17.81
N ALA A 160 -8.30 7.43 -18.82
CA ALA A 160 -7.84 6.67 -19.99
C ALA A 160 -6.76 7.42 -20.79
N GLY A 161 -6.97 8.71 -21.06
CA GLY A 161 -6.03 9.54 -21.80
C GLY A 161 -4.70 9.75 -21.06
N SER A 162 -4.76 9.97 -19.75
CA SER A 162 -3.57 10.12 -18.92
C SER A 162 -2.78 8.81 -18.78
N ALA A 163 -3.45 7.67 -18.63
CA ALA A 163 -2.80 6.36 -18.63
C ALA A 163 -2.06 6.10 -19.95
N LEU A 164 -2.70 6.37 -21.09
CA LEU A 164 -2.08 6.24 -22.40
C LEU A 164 -0.87 7.17 -22.56
N LEU A 165 -0.99 8.42 -22.13
CA LEU A 165 0.09 9.40 -22.18
C LEU A 165 1.29 8.97 -21.32
N VAL A 166 1.05 8.47 -20.10
CA VAL A 166 2.10 7.93 -19.23
C VAL A 166 2.81 6.77 -19.93
N LEU A 167 2.08 5.83 -20.54
CA LEU A 167 2.68 4.70 -21.26
C LEU A 167 3.57 5.16 -22.42
N ILE A 168 3.11 6.10 -23.25
CA ILE A 168 3.88 6.65 -24.37
C ILE A 168 5.17 7.32 -23.86
N LEU A 169 5.07 8.12 -22.80
CA LEU A 169 6.21 8.82 -22.22
C LEU A 169 7.20 7.85 -21.56
N LEU A 170 6.72 6.79 -20.90
CA LEU A 170 7.57 5.74 -20.35
C LEU A 170 8.37 5.06 -21.45
N VAL A 171 7.73 4.66 -22.57
CA VAL A 171 8.41 4.08 -23.73
C VAL A 171 9.49 5.03 -24.24
N PHE A 172 9.17 6.32 -24.41
CA PHE A 172 10.14 7.34 -24.81
C PHE A 172 11.32 7.44 -23.84
N LEU A 173 11.06 7.53 -22.53
CA LEU A 173 12.08 7.65 -21.49
C LEU A 173 12.96 6.39 -21.42
N PHE A 174 12.39 5.19 -21.56
CA PHE A 174 13.14 3.95 -21.66
C PHE A 174 14.02 3.92 -22.91
N CYS A 175 13.52 4.33 -24.08
CA CYS A 175 14.34 4.44 -25.29
C CYS A 175 15.49 5.45 -25.11
N ALA A 176 15.21 6.58 -24.46
CA ALA A 176 16.16 7.66 -24.21
C ALA A 176 17.14 7.37 -23.05
N ALA A 177 16.84 6.38 -22.18
CA ALA A 177 17.68 6.00 -21.05
C ALA A 177 19.10 5.66 -21.49
N GLY A 178 20.08 6.30 -20.85
CA GLY A 178 21.51 6.12 -21.14
C GLY A 178 22.05 6.84 -22.37
N ARG A 179 21.20 7.41 -23.25
CA ARG A 179 21.65 8.14 -24.46
C ARG A 179 21.96 9.62 -24.14
N ARG A 180 23.04 10.18 -24.70
CA ARG A 180 23.36 11.61 -24.59
C ARG A 180 23.67 12.18 -25.97
N LYS A 181 23.18 13.39 -26.28
CA LYS A 181 23.51 14.09 -27.53
C LYS A 181 25.02 14.27 -27.63
N GLY A 182 25.60 13.90 -28.78
CA GLY A 182 27.02 14.09 -29.09
C GLY A 182 27.97 13.05 -28.48
N VAL A 183 27.48 11.97 -27.88
CA VAL A 183 28.32 10.87 -27.37
C VAL A 183 27.84 9.55 -27.95
N GLU A 184 28.75 8.81 -28.59
CA GLU A 184 28.49 7.43 -28.99
C GLU A 184 28.57 6.51 -27.78
N GLY A 185 27.60 5.60 -27.65
CA GLY A 185 27.47 4.69 -26.52
C GLY A 185 26.60 5.21 -25.37
N ILE A 186 26.61 4.46 -24.27
CA ILE A 186 25.73 4.69 -23.12
C ILE A 186 26.48 5.43 -22.03
N VAL A 187 26.03 6.64 -21.74
CA VAL A 187 26.65 7.51 -20.73
C VAL A 187 25.98 7.25 -19.39
N MET A 188 26.72 6.68 -18.45
CA MET A 188 26.26 6.55 -17.07
C MET A 188 26.52 7.85 -16.30
N GLY A 189 25.47 8.55 -15.90
CA GLY A 189 25.56 9.71 -15.01
C GLY A 189 25.90 9.35 -13.55
N PRO A 190 26.29 10.33 -12.72
CA PRO A 190 26.69 10.12 -11.32
C PRO A 190 25.57 9.59 -10.42
N PHE A 191 24.30 9.92 -10.71
CA PHE A 191 23.12 9.38 -10.00
C PHE A 191 22.97 7.86 -10.12
N HIS A 192 23.56 7.23 -11.14
CA HIS A 192 23.59 5.76 -11.28
C HIS A 192 24.53 5.07 -10.29
N ARG A 193 25.23 5.80 -9.42
CA ARG A 193 26.07 5.22 -8.36
C ARG A 193 25.28 4.77 -7.12
N ILE A 194 24.06 5.27 -6.94
CA ILE A 194 23.19 4.89 -5.82
C ILE A 194 22.80 3.41 -5.99
N PRO A 195 22.91 2.57 -4.94
CA PRO A 195 22.49 1.17 -5.00
C PRO A 195 21.00 1.05 -5.30
N LEU A 196 20.61 0.05 -6.10
CA LEU A 196 19.20 -0.17 -6.47
C LEU A 196 18.33 -0.46 -5.24
N GLU A 197 18.94 -1.04 -4.21
CA GLU A 197 18.30 -1.43 -2.96
C GLU A 197 17.86 -0.22 -2.12
N LEU A 198 18.52 0.94 -2.25
CA LEU A 198 18.09 2.15 -1.55
C LEU A 198 16.81 2.73 -2.17
N TYR A 199 16.71 2.71 -3.50
CA TYR A 199 15.48 3.09 -4.19
C TYR A 199 14.35 2.11 -3.89
N ALA A 200 14.62 0.80 -3.87
CA ALA A 200 13.64 -0.21 -3.52
C ALA A 200 13.17 -0.08 -2.06
N GLY A 201 14.09 0.13 -1.12
CA GLY A 201 13.76 0.35 0.29
C GLY A 201 12.95 1.63 0.52
N LEU A 202 13.30 2.73 -0.16
CA LEU A 202 12.54 3.98 -0.07
C LEU A 202 11.14 3.83 -0.69
N ALA A 203 11.03 3.16 -1.85
CA ALA A 203 9.74 2.86 -2.47
C ALA A 203 8.86 1.99 -1.54
N LEU A 204 9.44 0.98 -0.91
CA LEU A 204 8.74 0.12 0.04
C LEU A 204 8.26 0.92 1.27
N LEU A 205 9.10 1.79 1.83
CA LEU A 205 8.72 2.65 2.95
C LEU A 205 7.55 3.57 2.60
N VAL A 206 7.62 4.26 1.46
CA VAL A 206 6.54 5.14 1.00
C VAL A 206 5.26 4.36 0.75
N ALA A 207 5.35 3.19 0.10
CA ALA A 207 4.19 2.32 -0.13
C ALA A 207 3.57 1.82 1.19
N THR A 208 4.41 1.50 2.18
CA THR A 208 3.94 1.02 3.50
C THR A 208 3.18 2.12 4.24
N VAL A 209 3.71 3.35 4.25
CA VAL A 209 3.03 4.51 4.84
C VAL A 209 1.69 4.76 4.14
N ALA A 210 1.67 4.70 2.81
CA ALA A 210 0.45 4.91 2.02
C ALA A 210 -0.65 3.87 2.31
N VAL A 211 -0.30 2.66 2.75
CA VAL A 211 -1.26 1.60 3.13
C VAL A 211 -1.68 1.71 4.59
N ILE A 212 -0.75 2.01 5.50
CA ILE A 212 -1.02 2.02 6.94
C ILE A 212 -1.89 3.21 7.34
N VAL A 213 -1.64 4.41 6.78
CA VAL A 213 -2.38 5.63 7.16
C VAL A 213 -3.90 5.46 7.00
N PRO A 214 -4.44 5.03 5.84
CA PRO A 214 -5.88 4.76 5.70
C PRO A 214 -6.39 3.63 6.60
N ALA A 215 -5.57 2.61 6.87
CA ALA A 215 -5.97 1.47 7.69
C ALA A 215 -6.17 1.84 9.17
N VAL A 216 -5.66 2.99 9.62
CA VAL A 216 -5.84 3.48 10.99
C VAL A 216 -7.05 4.43 11.09
N ASP A 217 -7.48 5.04 9.99
CA ASP A 217 -8.60 6.00 9.94
C ASP A 217 -9.92 5.34 9.51
N TYR A 218 -10.29 4.26 10.21
CA TYR A 218 -11.49 3.48 9.93
C TYR A 218 -12.77 4.33 10.11
N GLY A 219 -13.41 4.70 9.00
CA GLY A 219 -14.84 5.05 8.97
C GLY A 219 -15.19 6.54 8.91
N GLY A 220 -14.23 7.44 8.69
CA GLY A 220 -14.53 8.84 8.40
C GLY A 220 -15.15 9.05 7.00
N PRO A 221 -15.98 10.09 6.81
CA PRO A 221 -16.47 10.46 5.49
C PRO A 221 -15.30 10.87 4.57
N PHE A 222 -15.44 10.60 3.26
CA PHE A 222 -14.38 10.90 2.27
C PHE A 222 -13.99 12.38 2.29
N SER A 223 -12.69 12.67 2.36
CA SER A 223 -12.14 14.03 2.35
C SER A 223 -11.24 14.28 1.13
N ILE A 224 -11.37 15.48 0.54
CA ILE A 224 -10.51 15.94 -0.57
C ILE A 224 -9.05 16.04 -0.12
N LEU A 225 -8.80 16.38 1.15
CA LEU A 225 -7.44 16.48 1.68
C LEU A 225 -6.75 15.12 1.67
N ASP A 226 -7.45 14.05 2.04
CA ASP A 226 -6.91 12.69 2.03
C ASP A 226 -6.60 12.27 0.59
N ALA A 227 -7.53 12.51 -0.34
CA ALA A 227 -7.29 12.28 -1.76
C ALA A 227 -6.05 13.02 -2.27
N ALA A 228 -5.88 14.30 -1.90
CA ALA A 228 -4.70 15.09 -2.27
C ALA A 228 -3.40 14.51 -1.70
N LEU A 229 -3.40 14.07 -0.44
CA LEU A 229 -2.26 13.41 0.19
C LEU A 229 -1.88 12.11 -0.54
N TYR A 230 -2.87 11.30 -0.95
CA TYR A 230 -2.61 10.10 -1.74
C TYR A 230 -2.04 10.41 -3.12
N VAL A 231 -2.53 11.45 -3.80
CA VAL A 231 -1.98 11.87 -5.09
C VAL A 231 -0.52 12.30 -4.93
N VAL A 232 -0.20 13.10 -3.92
CA VAL A 232 1.17 13.55 -3.64
C VAL A 232 2.07 12.35 -3.31
N GLY A 233 1.64 11.47 -2.40
CA GLY A 233 2.37 10.25 -2.05
C GLY A 233 2.61 9.33 -3.26
N GLY A 234 1.60 9.19 -4.12
CA GLY A 234 1.69 8.45 -5.38
C GLY A 234 2.71 9.06 -6.34
N VAL A 235 2.76 10.39 -6.49
CA VAL A 235 3.76 11.07 -7.33
C VAL A 235 5.18 10.85 -6.79
N VAL A 236 5.37 10.91 -5.47
CA VAL A 236 6.67 10.61 -4.84
C VAL A 236 7.09 9.18 -5.15
N LEU A 237 6.19 8.21 -4.97
CA LEU A 237 6.44 6.80 -5.28
C LEU A 237 6.76 6.59 -6.76
N LEU A 238 6.02 7.23 -7.66
CA LEU A 238 6.27 7.21 -9.10
C LEU A 238 7.69 7.68 -9.42
N LEU A 239 8.14 8.79 -8.85
CA LEU A 239 9.47 9.33 -9.12
C LEU A 239 10.58 8.38 -8.66
N ILE A 240 10.42 7.76 -7.49
CA ILE A 240 11.35 6.76 -6.98
C ILE A 240 11.39 5.54 -7.92
N LEU A 241 10.24 4.99 -8.29
CA LEU A 241 10.16 3.84 -9.20
C LEU A 241 10.69 4.17 -10.60
N LEU A 242 10.35 5.34 -11.14
CA LEU A 242 10.83 5.79 -12.43
C LEU A 242 12.36 5.93 -12.43
N SER A 243 12.93 6.50 -11.35
CA SER A 243 14.39 6.61 -11.21
C SER A 243 15.08 5.25 -11.13
N LEU A 244 14.47 4.28 -10.43
CA LEU A 244 14.94 2.90 -10.34
C LEU A 244 14.91 2.23 -11.72
N LEU A 245 13.78 2.30 -12.42
CA LEU A 245 13.56 1.70 -13.73
C LEU A 245 14.48 2.28 -14.80
N LEU A 246 14.66 3.60 -14.84
CA LEU A 246 15.57 4.25 -15.80
C LEU A 246 17.03 3.93 -15.52
N THR A 247 17.42 3.81 -14.24
CA THR A 247 18.77 3.36 -13.87
C THR A 247 19.01 1.91 -14.26
N LEU A 248 18.05 1.03 -14.02
CA LEU A 248 18.12 -0.37 -14.41
C LEU A 248 18.21 -0.49 -15.94
N ALA A 249 17.36 0.21 -16.68
CA ALA A 249 17.37 0.20 -18.14
C ALA A 249 18.71 0.70 -18.72
N ALA A 250 19.28 1.78 -18.16
CA ALA A 250 20.59 2.27 -18.58
C ALA A 250 21.71 1.25 -18.30
N ARG A 251 21.68 0.60 -17.14
CA ARG A 251 22.67 -0.42 -16.74
C ARG A 251 22.57 -1.70 -17.57
N ILE A 252 21.36 -2.17 -17.86
CA ILE A 252 21.10 -3.34 -18.73
C ILE A 252 21.67 -3.06 -20.12
N LYS A 253 21.35 -1.90 -20.71
CA LYS A 253 21.89 -1.53 -22.01
C LYS A 253 23.43 -1.40 -22.01
N ALA A 254 24.02 -0.99 -20.89
CA ALA A 254 25.47 -0.84 -20.74
C ALA A 254 26.22 -2.18 -20.47
N GLY A 255 25.50 -3.30 -20.29
CA GLY A 255 26.09 -4.62 -20.02
C GLY A 255 26.72 -4.77 -18.62
N LYS A 256 26.55 -3.79 -17.72
CA LYS A 256 27.16 -3.74 -16.39
C LYS A 256 26.14 -3.71 -15.26
N TRP A 257 25.03 -4.43 -15.42
CA TRP A 257 23.94 -4.42 -14.43
C TRP A 257 24.32 -5.03 -13.07
N TRP A 258 25.29 -5.94 -13.03
CA TRP A 258 25.72 -6.67 -11.84
C TRP A 258 26.85 -6.00 -11.03
N GLU A 259 27.65 -5.09 -11.61
CA GLU A 259 28.89 -4.61 -10.97
C GLU A 259 28.65 -3.71 -9.74
N ASN A 260 27.42 -3.23 -9.53
CA ASN A 260 27.10 -2.21 -8.52
C ASN A 260 25.78 -2.45 -7.74
N THR A 261 25.45 -3.72 -7.51
CA THR A 261 24.36 -4.18 -6.63
C THR A 261 24.95 -4.39 -5.22
N LEU A 262 24.28 -3.97 -4.13
CA LEU A 262 24.71 -4.25 -2.75
C LEU A 262 24.91 -5.75 -2.52
N ILE A 263 24.08 -6.60 -3.13
CA ILE A 263 24.26 -8.06 -3.09
C ILE A 263 25.64 -8.48 -3.61
N TRP A 264 26.08 -7.91 -4.74
CA TRP A 264 27.41 -8.18 -5.30
C TRP A 264 28.54 -7.65 -4.41
N ARG A 265 28.37 -6.46 -3.83
CA ARG A 265 29.34 -5.90 -2.86
C ARG A 265 29.45 -6.76 -1.61
N CYS A 266 28.33 -7.25 -1.08
CA CYS A 266 28.27 -8.19 0.04
C CYS A 266 28.94 -9.52 -0.32
N LEU A 267 28.66 -10.10 -1.49
CA LEU A 267 29.32 -11.33 -1.97
C LEU A 267 30.84 -11.15 -2.14
N LEU A 268 31.29 -10.01 -2.64
CA LEU A 268 32.72 -9.70 -2.73
C LEU A 268 33.37 -9.55 -1.34
N LEU A 269 32.68 -8.95 -0.38
CA LEU A 269 33.14 -8.86 1.01
C LEU A 269 33.22 -10.25 1.65
N VAL A 270 32.19 -11.08 1.49
CA VAL A 270 32.20 -12.48 1.94
C VAL A 270 33.34 -13.25 1.28
N GLY A 271 33.52 -13.13 -0.04
CA GLY A 271 34.61 -13.78 -0.76
C GLY A 271 36.00 -13.27 -0.37
N LYS A 272 36.13 -12.01 0.08
CA LYS A 272 37.37 -11.48 0.67
C LYS A 272 37.59 -12.02 2.08
N ALA A 273 36.53 -12.10 2.90
CA ALA A 273 36.58 -12.68 4.24
C ALA A 273 36.97 -14.17 4.20
N LEU A 274 36.33 -14.96 3.34
CA LEU A 274 36.66 -16.37 3.13
C LEU A 274 38.12 -16.55 2.65
N ARG A 275 38.60 -15.70 1.74
CA ARG A 275 40.01 -15.72 1.31
C ARG A 275 40.97 -15.27 2.41
N ALA A 276 40.56 -14.38 3.31
CA ALA A 276 41.34 -14.00 4.49
C ALA A 276 41.42 -15.15 5.50
N ILE A 277 40.29 -15.81 5.79
CA ILE A 277 40.20 -16.99 6.64
C ILE A 277 41.04 -18.14 6.07
N GLY A 278 40.93 -18.42 4.76
CA GLY A 278 41.74 -19.45 4.09
C GLY A 278 43.24 -19.15 4.12
N ARG A 279 43.63 -17.87 4.01
CA ARG A 279 45.03 -17.46 4.19
C ARG A 279 45.50 -17.63 5.64
N LEU A 280 44.65 -17.32 6.62
CA LEU A 280 44.92 -17.54 8.04
C LEU A 280 45.11 -19.03 8.36
N LEU A 281 44.17 -19.88 7.93
CA LEU A 281 44.24 -21.34 8.09
C LEU A 281 45.50 -21.94 7.43
N ARG A 282 45.85 -21.45 6.24
CA ARG A 282 47.06 -21.89 5.52
C ARG A 282 48.36 -21.38 6.15
N SER A 283 48.31 -20.20 6.79
CA SER A 283 49.40 -19.63 7.59
C SER A 283 49.61 -20.44 8.87
N THR A 284 48.57 -20.68 9.65
CA THR A 284 48.62 -21.50 10.87
C THR A 284 49.05 -22.94 10.58
N GLY A 285 48.55 -23.54 9.49
CA GLY A 285 48.94 -24.88 9.06
C GLY A 285 50.40 -25.02 8.58
N ARG A 286 51.08 -23.91 8.24
CA ARG A 286 52.51 -23.94 7.86
C ARG A 286 53.47 -23.92 9.06
N HIS A 287 53.02 -23.43 10.21
CA HIS A 287 53.82 -23.34 11.44
C HIS A 287 53.53 -24.44 12.46
N LEU A 288 52.53 -25.30 12.21
CA LEU A 288 52.25 -26.44 13.10
C LEU A 288 53.29 -27.56 12.91
N PRO A 289 53.99 -27.99 13.99
CA PRO A 289 54.87 -29.16 13.96
C PRO A 289 54.10 -30.40 13.49
N LEU A 290 54.77 -31.32 12.77
CA LEU A 290 54.13 -32.52 12.19
C LEU A 290 53.29 -33.32 13.20
N PHE A 291 53.69 -33.35 14.48
CA PHE A 291 52.95 -33.99 15.57
C PHE A 291 51.52 -33.46 15.76
N TRP A 292 51.30 -32.15 15.61
CA TRP A 292 49.96 -31.56 15.74
C TRP A 292 49.10 -31.78 14.49
N LYS A 293 49.71 -31.94 13.32
CA LYS A 293 48.98 -32.29 12.09
C LYS A 293 48.43 -33.71 12.15
N THR A 294 49.22 -34.64 12.68
CA THR A 294 48.78 -36.03 12.89
C THR A 294 47.79 -36.14 14.04
N ALA A 295 47.98 -35.40 15.14
CA ALA A 295 47.03 -35.36 16.26
C ALA A 295 45.67 -34.78 15.85
N VAL A 296 45.63 -33.70 15.08
CA VAL A 296 44.38 -33.13 14.55
C VAL A 296 43.73 -34.10 13.55
N GLY A 297 44.51 -34.74 12.68
CA GLY A 297 43.99 -35.78 11.77
C GLY A 297 43.38 -36.96 12.53
N PHE A 298 44.02 -37.40 13.61
CA PHE A 298 43.50 -38.46 14.48
C PHE A 298 42.23 -38.03 15.23
N CYS A 299 42.19 -36.81 15.78
CA CYS A 299 40.99 -36.28 16.42
C CYS A 299 39.80 -36.17 15.46
N VAL A 300 40.03 -35.75 14.21
CA VAL A 300 38.99 -35.70 13.18
C VAL A 300 38.54 -37.10 12.80
N ALA A 301 39.46 -38.04 12.61
CA ALA A 301 39.13 -39.43 12.33
C ALA A 301 38.31 -40.05 13.46
N ALA A 302 38.72 -39.84 14.72
CA ALA A 302 38.00 -40.31 15.91
C ALA A 302 36.61 -39.66 16.04
N LEU A 303 36.47 -38.37 15.73
CA LEU A 303 35.17 -37.69 15.73
C LEU A 303 34.25 -38.24 14.65
N VAL A 304 34.77 -38.50 13.44
CA VAL A 304 34.02 -39.12 12.34
C VAL A 304 33.59 -40.53 12.73
N GLN A 305 34.47 -41.31 13.35
CA GLN A 305 34.17 -42.66 13.85
C GLN A 305 33.10 -42.63 14.95
N PHE A 306 33.17 -41.66 15.87
CA PHE A 306 32.17 -41.47 16.93
C PHE A 306 30.80 -41.09 16.36
N VAL A 307 30.76 -40.18 15.37
CA VAL A 307 29.51 -39.79 14.70
C VAL A 307 28.93 -40.98 13.92
N LEU A 308 29.75 -41.71 13.16
CA LEU A 308 29.33 -42.91 12.44
C LEU A 308 28.79 -43.99 13.40
N ALA A 309 29.47 -44.24 14.52
CA ALA A 309 29.00 -45.16 15.54
C ALA A 309 27.65 -44.73 16.13
N GLY A 310 27.48 -43.43 16.39
CA GLY A 310 26.20 -42.86 16.82
C GLY A 310 25.09 -43.03 15.79
N VAL A 311 25.38 -42.82 14.50
CA VAL A 311 24.43 -43.07 13.40
C VAL A 311 24.08 -44.56 13.32
N VAL A 312 25.04 -45.47 13.44
CA VAL A 312 24.80 -46.93 13.43
C VAL A 312 23.95 -47.36 14.63
N PHE A 313 24.22 -46.82 15.82
CA PHE A 313 23.45 -47.10 17.04
C PHE A 313 21.99 -46.59 16.93
N ALA A 314 21.79 -45.41 16.35
CA ALA A 314 20.45 -44.89 16.07
C ALA A 314 19.71 -45.70 14.98
N SER A 315 20.46 -46.41 14.12
CA SER A 315 19.94 -47.14 12.96
C SER A 315 19.75 -48.65 13.21
N TYR A 316 19.67 -49.10 14.47
CA TYR A 316 19.74 -50.50 14.95
C TYR A 316 18.75 -51.50 14.29
N TYR A 317 17.84 -51.04 13.43
CA TYR A 317 16.90 -51.86 12.66
C TYR A 317 17.16 -51.86 11.13
N SER A 318 18.27 -51.28 10.65
CA SER A 318 18.59 -51.22 9.22
C SER A 318 19.87 -51.98 8.87
N VAL A 319 19.82 -52.72 7.75
CA VAL A 319 20.91 -53.56 7.18
C VAL A 319 22.20 -52.76 6.92
N VAL A 320 22.10 -51.43 6.85
CA VAL A 320 23.22 -50.50 6.61
C VAL A 320 24.21 -50.47 7.78
N GLY A 321 23.75 -50.65 9.03
CA GLY A 321 24.64 -50.67 10.20
C GLY A 321 25.59 -51.88 10.22
N LEU A 322 25.13 -53.02 9.73
CA LEU A 322 25.93 -54.26 9.61
C LEU A 322 26.96 -54.19 8.47
N LEU A 323 26.64 -53.51 7.36
CA LEU A 323 27.57 -53.34 6.23
C LEU A 323 28.73 -52.40 6.55
N LEU A 324 28.54 -51.43 7.44
CA LEU A 324 29.61 -50.50 7.84
C LEU A 324 30.58 -51.10 8.86
N LEU A 325 30.16 -52.08 9.67
CA LEU A 325 31.06 -52.83 10.56
C LEU A 325 32.02 -53.75 9.77
N PHE A 326 31.58 -54.32 8.64
CA PHE A 326 32.41 -55.20 7.80
C PHE A 326 33.46 -54.48 6.93
N LEU A 327 33.35 -53.16 6.79
CA LEU A 327 34.25 -52.37 5.92
C LEU A 327 35.50 -51.86 6.67
N PHE A 328 35.57 -52.09 7.99
CA PHE A 328 36.63 -51.57 8.86
C PHE A 328 37.24 -52.60 9.84
N ASP A 329 36.99 -53.90 9.63
CA ASP A 329 37.87 -55.00 10.07
C ASP A 329 38.78 -55.44 8.91
#